data_AF-A0A946YM20-F1
#
_entry.id   AF-A0A946YM20-F1
#
_cell.length_a   1.000
_cell.length_b   1.000
_cell.length_c   1.000
_cell.angle_alpha   90.00
_cell.angle_beta   90.00
_cell.angle_gamma   90.00
#
_symmetry.space_group_name_H-M   'P 1'
#
loop_
_entity.id
_entity.type
_entity.pdbx_description
1 polymer ?
#
loop_
_entity_poly.entity_id
_entity_poly.type
_entity_poly.pdbx_seq_one_letter_code
_entity_poly.pdbx_strand_id
1 'polypeptide(L)' 'MPEIVPAEAYRQVLLNNTPLIDTRAPAEFVKGSFPAAVNLPLLNDEQRRQVGTRYREAGQQAAIDLG' A
#
# COMPACT_ATOMS: atom_id res chain seq x y z
N MET A 1 -14.98 7.61 15.30
CA MET A 1 -13.86 6.66 15.11
C MET A 1 -14.18 5.87 13.85
N PRO A 2 -13.24 5.67 12.91
CA PRO A 2 -13.55 4.82 11.76
C PRO A 2 -13.78 3.39 12.28
N GLU A 3 -14.81 2.76 11.73
CA GLU A 3 -15.18 1.40 12.05
C GLU A 3 -14.15 0.47 11.38
N ILE A 4 -13.50 -0.38 12.17
CA ILE A 4 -12.57 -1.37 11.63
C ILE A 4 -13.41 -2.44 10.93
N VAL A 5 -13.14 -2.68 9.66
CA VAL A 5 -13.78 -3.77 8.91
C VAL A 5 -13.33 -5.10 9.51
N PRO A 6 -14.24 -5.94 10.03
CA PRO A 6 -13.89 -7.24 10.59
C PRO A 6 -13.45 -8.21 9.49
N ALA A 7 -12.61 -9.18 9.82
CA ALA A 7 -12.00 -10.09 8.84
C ALA A 7 -13.04 -10.89 8.04
N GLU A 8 -14.17 -11.23 8.68
CA GLU A 8 -15.29 -11.95 8.08
C GLU A 8 -15.92 -11.18 6.91
N ALA A 9 -15.80 -9.84 6.90
CA ALA A 9 -16.31 -8.99 5.83
C ALA A 9 -15.36 -8.84 4.63
N TYR A 10 -14.09 -9.28 4.73
CA TYR A 10 -13.10 -9.09 3.65
C TYR A 10 -13.53 -9.72 2.34
N ARG A 11 -14.14 -10.91 2.38
CA ARG A 11 -14.65 -11.56 1.16
C ARG A 11 -15.67 -10.68 0.43
N GLN A 12 -16.56 -10.03 1.16
CA GLN A 12 -17.57 -9.15 0.57
C GLN A 12 -16.90 -7.89 0.00
N VAL A 13 -15.99 -7.27 0.75
CA VAL A 13 -15.24 -6.08 0.31
C VAL A 13 -14.49 -6.36 -1.01
N LEU A 14 -13.78 -7.48 -1.10
CA LEU A 14 -12.96 -7.80 -2.28
C LEU A 14 -13.78 -8.20 -3.51
N LEU A 15 -14.99 -8.75 -3.33
CA LEU A 15 -15.82 -9.23 -4.44
C LEU A 15 -16.86 -8.22 -4.94
N ASN A 16 -17.27 -7.26 -4.11
CA ASN A 16 -18.40 -6.37 -4.41
C ASN A 16 -17.98 -5.06 -5.10
N ASN A 17 -16.82 -5.02 -5.77
CA ASN A 17 -16.25 -3.79 -6.35
C ASN A 17 -16.26 -2.61 -5.36
N THR A 18 -16.04 -2.88 -4.07
CA THR A 18 -15.94 -1.83 -3.06
C THR A 18 -14.77 -0.91 -3.44
N PRO A 19 -14.96 0.42 -3.47
CA PRO A 19 -13.86 1.34 -3.74
C PRO A 19 -12.75 1.16 -2.71
N LEU A 20 -11.52 0.96 -3.20
CA LEU A 20 -10.33 0.77 -2.36
C LEU A 20 -9.29 1.84 -2.67
N ILE A 21 -8.50 2.20 -1.67
CA ILE A 21 -7.29 3.00 -1.88
C ILE A 21 -6.10 2.04 -1.83
N ASP A 22 -5.32 1.99 -2.90
CA ASP A 22 -4.05 1.27 -2.94
C ASP A 22 -2.91 2.27 -2.71
N THR A 23 -2.21 2.12 -1.58
CA THR A 23 -1.13 3.02 -1.15
C THR A 23 0.27 2.59 -1.59
N ARG A 24 0.37 1.46 -2.31
CA ARG A 24 1.64 0.92 -2.83
C ARG A 24 2.19 1.82 -3.95
N ALA A 25 3.45 1.57 -4.33
CA ALA A 25 4.09 2.32 -5.41
C ALA A 25 3.40 2.06 -6.76
N PRO A 26 3.43 3.02 -7.71
CA PRO A 26 2.77 2.89 -9.00
C PRO A 26 3.10 1.61 -9.76
N ALA A 27 4.36 1.18 -9.79
CA ALA A 27 4.78 -0.05 -10.47
C ALA A 27 4.15 -1.31 -9.85
N GLU A 28 3.93 -1.33 -8.53
CA GLU A 28 3.26 -2.44 -7.84
C GLU A 28 1.77 -2.49 -8.17
N PHE A 29 1.12 -1.33 -8.29
CA PHE A 29 -0.28 -1.22 -8.70
C PHE A 29 -0.48 -1.67 -10.16
N VAL A 30 0.37 -1.20 -11.08
CA VAL A 30 0.31 -1.57 -12.50
C VAL A 30 0.56 -3.07 -12.71
N LYS A 31 1.43 -3.68 -11.89
CA LYS A 31 1.68 -5.13 -11.93
C LYS A 31 0.44 -5.95 -11.55
N GLY A 32 -0.44 -5.40 -10.73
CA GLY A 32 -1.70 -6.03 -10.35
C GLY A 32 -2.34 -5.33 -9.14
N SER A 33 -3.62 -5.01 -9.29
CA SER A 33 -4.45 -4.35 -8.28
C SER A 33 -5.91 -4.82 -8.38
N PHE A 34 -6.70 -4.53 -7.34
CA PHE A 34 -8.12 -4.84 -7.36
C PHE A 34 -8.86 -3.93 -8.36
N PRO A 35 -9.87 -4.44 -9.10
CA PRO A 35 -10.54 -3.68 -10.16
C PRO A 35 -11.15 -2.34 -9.73
N ALA A 36 -11.62 -2.23 -8.49
CA ALA A 36 -12.22 -1.00 -7.93
C ALA A 36 -11.23 -0.15 -7.11
N ALA A 37 -9.94 -0.48 -7.14
CA ALA A 37 -8.92 0.27 -6.41
C ALA A 37 -8.43 1.48 -7.20
N VAL A 38 -8.19 2.58 -6.49
CA VAL A 38 -7.49 3.77 -6.99
C VAL A 38 -6.13 3.85 -6.31
N ASN A 39 -5.06 4.02 -7.09
CA ASN A 39 -3.73 4.20 -6.54
C ASN A 39 -3.54 5.62 -6.01
N LEU A 40 -3.30 5.75 -4.70
CA LEU A 40 -2.85 6.97 -4.05
C LEU A 40 -1.53 6.64 -3.34
N PRO A 41 -0.41 6.61 -4.09
CA PRO A 41 0.85 6.07 -3.60
C PRO A 41 1.41 6.92 -2.47
N LEU A 42 1.86 6.27 -1.39
CA LEU A 42 2.62 6.95 -0.33
C LEU A 42 4.02 7.34 -0.82
N LEU A 43 4.61 6.49 -1.66
CA LEU A 43 5.94 6.66 -2.25
C LEU A 43 5.86 6.39 -3.75
N ASN A 44 6.58 7.17 -4.55
CA ASN A 44 6.84 6.81 -5.94
C ASN A 44 7.79 5.59 -6.02
N ASP A 45 7.96 5.00 -7.21
CA ASP A 45 8.75 3.78 -7.40
C ASP A 45 10.19 3.91 -6.89
N GLU A 46 10.81 5.07 -7.10
CA GLU A 46 12.18 5.34 -6.70
C GLU A 46 12.30 5.52 -5.18
N GLN A 47 11.39 6.26 -4.56
CA GLN A 47 11.30 6.40 -3.10
C GLN A 47 11.04 5.04 -2.44
N ARG A 48 10.11 4.25 -2.98
CA ARG A 48 9.78 2.90 -2.50
C ARG A 48 11.01 1.99 -2.52
N ARG A 49 11.84 2.09 -3.54
CA ARG A 49 13.11 1.37 -3.67
C ARG A 49 14.12 1.84 -2.61
N GLN A 50 14.34 3.14 -2.47
CA GLN A 50 15.29 3.70 -1.52
C GLN A 50 14.92 3.40 -0.06
N VAL A 51 13.67 3.69 0.33
CA VAL A 51 13.14 3.42 1.68
C VAL A 51 13.18 1.93 1.98
N GLY A 52 12.79 1.08 1.03
CA GLY A 52 12.84 -0.38 1.19
C GLY A 52 14.26 -0.92 1.38
N THR A 53 15.22 -0.44 0.60
CA THR A 53 16.63 -0.80 0.75
C THR A 53 17.16 -0.34 2.11
N ARG A 54 16.88 0.91 2.50
CA ARG A 54 17.33 1.47 3.77
C ARG A 54 16.76 0.72 4.97
N TYR A 55 15.47 0.37 4.91
CA TYR A 55 14.81 -0.46 5.93
C TYR A 55 15.52 -1.81 6.09
N ARG A 56 15.83 -2.47 4.96
CA ARG A 56 16.51 -3.77 4.96
C ARG A 56 17.93 -3.69 5.53
N GLU A 57 18.65 -2.61 5.26
CA GLU A 57 20.07 -2.47 5.62
C GLU A 57 20.29 -1.90 7.02
N ALA A 58 19.43 -0.97 7.47
CA ALA A 58 19.64 -0.17 8.67
C ALA A 58 18.41 -0.12 9.59
N GLY A 59 17.34 -0.86 9.28
CA GLY A 59 16.15 -0.96 10.10
C GLY A 59 15.15 0.19 9.92
N GLN A 60 14.07 0.12 10.70
CA GLN A 60 12.91 1.01 10.56
C GLN A 60 13.24 2.48 10.76
N GLN A 61 13.96 2.83 11.82
CA GLN A 61 14.24 4.23 12.15
C GLN A 61 15.01 4.91 11.02
N ALA A 62 16.03 4.23 10.48
CA ALA A 62 16.84 4.75 9.40
C ALA A 62 16.04 4.91 8.08
N ALA A 63 14.98 4.14 7.88
CA ALA A 63 14.07 4.27 6.75
C ALA A 63 13.11 5.45 6.93
N ILE A 64 12.61 5.66 8.15
CA ILE A 64 11.78 6.83 8.51
C ILE A 64 12.59 8.12 8.36
N ASP A 65 13.83 8.13 8.83
CA ASP A 65 14.70 9.32 8.73
C ASP A 65 15.04 9.67 7.27
N LEU A 66 14.92 8.72 6.34
CA LEU A 66 15.11 8.93 4.90
C LEU A 66 13.88 9.55 4.22
N GLY A 67 12.67 9.36 4.76
CA GLY A 67 11.41 9.84 4.20
C GLY A 67 10.16 9.27 4.86
#